data_AF-A0A6M0BJY4-F1
#
_entry.id   AF-A0A6M0BJY4-F1
#
_cell.length_a   1.000
_cell.length_b   1.000
_cell.length_c   1.000
_cell.angle_alpha   90.00
_cell.angle_beta   90.00
_cell.angle_gamma   90.00
#
_symmetry.space_group_name_H-M   'P 1'
#
loop_
_entity.id
_entity.type
_entity.pdbx_description
1 polymer ?
#
loop_
_entity_poly.entity_id
_entity_poly.type
_entity_poly.pdbx_seq_one_letter_code
_entity_poly.pdbx_strand_id
1 'polypeptide(L)' 'SSVYQQVWQVLHRHQLLENAYVVERATLPEQVIYRNLCDRPNLALPYFSLLIVKVNQ' A
#
# COMPACT_ATOMS: atom_id res chain seq x y z
N SER A 1 -11.03 -3.69 -12.03
CA SER A 1 -9.97 -3.52 -11.02
C SER A 1 -10.41 -4.13 -9.70
N SER A 2 -9.87 -5.29 -9.30
CA SER A 2 -10.32 -5.99 -8.07
C SER A 2 -9.20 -6.60 -7.22
N VAL A 3 -7.92 -6.51 -7.64
CA VAL A 3 -6.81 -7.14 -6.91
C VAL A 3 -6.42 -6.35 -5.66
N TYR A 4 -6.36 -5.02 -5.73
CA TYR A 4 -5.91 -4.20 -4.60
C TYR A 4 -6.84 -4.27 -3.37
N GLN A 5 -8.15 -4.35 -3.58
CA GLN A 5 -9.10 -4.56 -2.47
C GLN A 5 -8.86 -5.90 -1.77
N GLN A 6 -8.55 -6.97 -2.53
CA GLN A 6 -8.22 -8.27 -1.96
C GLN A 6 -6.89 -8.22 -1.19
N VAL A 7 -5.90 -7.48 -1.70
CA VAL A 7 -4.62 -7.27 -0.99
C VAL A 7 -4.86 -6.56 0.35
N TRP A 8 -5.65 -5.50 0.38
CA TRP A 8 -6.00 -4.81 1.64
C TRP A 8 -6.69 -5.74 2.64
N GLN A 9 -7.60 -6.59 2.18
CA GLN A 9 -8.26 -7.58 3.04
C GLN A 9 -7.25 -8.59 3.62
N VAL A 10 -6.26 -9.03 2.84
CA VAL A 10 -5.19 -9.92 3.34
C VAL A 10 -4.36 -9.19 4.39
N LEU A 11 -3.87 -7.98 4.09
CA LEU A 11 -3.05 -7.21 5.02
C LEU A 11 -3.80 -6.88 6.32
N HIS A 12 -5.09 -6.55 6.22
CA HIS A 12 -5.94 -6.29 7.38
C HIS A 12 -6.05 -7.53 8.28
N ARG A 13 -6.31 -8.72 7.69
CA ARG A 13 -6.41 -9.98 8.45
C ARG A 13 -5.12 -10.34 9.19
N HIS A 14 -3.97 -9.93 8.66
CA HIS A 14 -2.67 -10.17 9.29
C HIS A 14 -2.17 -8.99 10.14
N GLN A 15 -2.99 -7.94 10.35
CA GLN A 15 -2.58 -6.73 11.09
C GLN A 15 -1.35 -6.04 10.49
N LEU A 16 -1.16 -6.14 9.18
CA LEU A 16 0.02 -5.62 8.47
C LEU A 16 -0.18 -4.23 7.85
N LEU A 17 -1.40 -3.69 7.85
CA LEU A 17 -1.69 -2.40 7.19
C LEU A 17 -0.93 -1.22 7.81
N GLU A 18 -0.71 -1.23 9.11
CA GLU A 18 0.09 -0.21 9.81
C GLU A 18 1.57 -0.23 9.40
N ASN A 19 2.06 -1.43 9.03
CA ASN A 19 3.44 -1.71 8.64
C ASN A 19 3.61 -1.80 7.11
N ALA A 20 2.60 -1.35 6.37
CA ALA A 20 2.59 -1.33 4.92
C ALA A 20 2.77 0.08 4.36
N TYR A 21 3.39 0.14 3.18
CA TYR A 21 3.73 1.37 2.48
C TYR A 21 3.37 1.22 1.02
N VAL A 22 2.83 2.29 0.43
CA VAL A 22 2.73 2.42 -1.02
C VAL A 22 3.65 3.52 -1.47
N VAL A 23 4.44 3.25 -2.50
CA VAL A 23 5.25 4.26 -3.18
C VAL A 23 4.76 4.39 -4.62
N GLU A 24 4.16 5.52 -4.95
CA GLU A 24 3.83 5.87 -6.34
C GLU A 24 5.05 6.52 -6.98
N ARG A 25 5.30 6.21 -8.27
CA ARG A 25 6.33 6.89 -9.07
C ARG A 25 7.69 6.93 -8.37
N ALA A 26 8.11 5.79 -7.82
CA ALA A 26 9.39 5.68 -7.10
C ALA A 26 10.54 6.25 -7.94
N THR A 27 11.45 6.97 -7.29
CA THR A 27 12.62 7.68 -7.87
C THR A 27 12.32 8.86 -8.81
N LEU A 28 11.06 9.18 -9.08
CA LEU A 28 10.66 10.36 -9.86
C LEU A 28 10.35 11.57 -8.95
N PRO A 29 10.41 12.82 -9.47
CA PRO A 29 10.09 14.02 -8.69
C PRO A 29 8.68 14.02 -8.09
N GLU A 30 7.71 13.39 -8.77
CA GLU A 30 6.32 13.30 -8.31
C GLU A 30 6.05 12.08 -7.40
N GLN A 31 7.08 11.53 -6.77
CA GLN A 31 6.96 10.39 -5.86
C GLN A 31 6.01 10.71 -4.70
N VAL A 32 5.07 9.81 -4.44
CA VAL A 32 4.19 9.88 -3.26
C VAL A 32 4.38 8.63 -2.42
N ILE A 33 4.58 8.81 -1.12
CA ILE A 33 4.71 7.72 -0.16
C ILE A 33 3.51 7.75 0.79
N TYR A 34 2.67 6.73 0.71
CA TYR A 34 1.64 6.47 1.73
C TYR A 34 2.21 5.50 2.76
N ARG A 35 2.12 5.90 4.03
CA ARG A 35 2.49 5.08 5.19
C ARG A 35 1.23 4.77 5.97
N ASN A 36 1.16 3.61 6.60
CA ASN A 36 -0.01 3.15 7.33
C ASN A 36 -1.28 3.20 6.48
N LEU A 37 -1.67 2.06 5.94
CA LEU A 37 -2.72 1.97 4.93
C LEU A 37 -4.12 1.76 5.54
N CYS A 38 -4.26 1.84 6.87
CA CYS A 38 -5.51 1.61 7.59
C CYS A 38 -6.62 2.62 7.25
N ASP A 39 -6.27 3.88 7.01
CA ASP A 39 -7.23 4.96 6.70
C ASP A 39 -7.63 5.02 5.22
N ARG A 40 -7.02 4.18 4.37
CA ARG A 40 -7.13 4.27 2.90
C ARG A 40 -7.53 2.94 2.23
N PRO A 41 -8.68 2.35 2.58
CA PRO A 41 -9.11 1.06 2.02
C PRO A 41 -9.42 1.10 0.51
N ASN A 42 -9.67 2.30 -0.03
CA ASN A 42 -10.04 2.52 -1.44
C ASN A 42 -8.99 3.36 -2.18
N LEU A 43 -7.72 3.26 -1.78
CA LEU A 43 -6.64 4.00 -2.43
C LEU A 43 -6.56 3.63 -3.92
N ALA A 44 -6.82 4.61 -4.79
CA ALA A 44 -6.73 4.43 -6.23
C ALA A 44 -5.26 4.52 -6.65
N LEU A 45 -4.64 3.37 -6.87
CA LEU A 45 -3.23 3.29 -7.20
C LEU A 45 -2.98 3.47 -8.70
N PRO A 46 -2.07 4.38 -9.11
CA PRO A 46 -1.60 4.40 -10.48
C PRO A 46 -0.86 3.10 -10.81
N TYR A 47 -0.78 2.78 -12.11
CA TYR A 47 -0.18 1.52 -12.57
C TYR A 47 1.24 1.29 -12.03
N PHE A 48 2.08 2.34 -12.04
CA PHE A 48 3.41 2.31 -11.45
C PHE A 48 3.39 2.67 -9.97
N SER A 49 2.98 1.69 -9.16
CA SER A 49 3.03 1.76 -7.69
C SER A 49 3.72 0.53 -7.11
N LEU A 50 4.48 0.73 -6.04
CA LEU A 50 5.11 -0.35 -5.27
C LEU A 50 4.40 -0.48 -3.92
N LEU A 51 4.08 -1.71 -3.52
CA LEU A 51 3.62 -2.04 -2.17
C LEU A 51 4.77 -2.70 -1.40
N ILE A 52 5.14 -2.13 -0.27
CA ILE A 52 6.16 -2.68 0.64
C ILE A 52 5.45 -3.06 1.94
N VAL A 53 5.65 -4.29 2.41
CA VAL A 53 5.07 -4.80 3.65
C VAL A 53 6.20 -5.22 4.56
N LYS A 54 6.33 -4.58 5.73
CA LYS A 54 7.34 -4.96 6.72
C LYS A 54 6.74 -6.01 7.65
N VAL A 55 7.32 -7.22 7.66
CA VAL A 55 6.79 -8.38 8.40
C VAL A 55 7.58 -8.76 9.66
N ASN A 56 8.76 -8.18 9.87
CA ASN A 56 9.61 -8.43 11.04
C ASN A 56 9.84 -7.11 11.81
N GLN A 57 9.28 -7.01 13.01
CA GLN A 57 9.65 -6.05 14.05
C GLN A 57 10.09 -6.83 15.29
#